data_AF-A0A5C6UTI9-F1
#
_entry.id   AF-A0A5C6UTI9-F1
#
_cell.length_a   1.000
_cell.length_b   1.000
_cell.length_c   1.000
_cell.angle_alpha   90.00
_cell.angle_beta   90.00
_cell.angle_gamma   90.00
#
_symmetry.space_group_name_H-M   'P 1'
#
loop_
_entity.id
_entity.type
_entity.pdbx_description
1 polymer ?
#
loop_
_entity_poly.entity_id
_entity_poly.type
_entity_poly.pdbx_seq_one_letter_code
_entity_poly.pdbx_strand_id
1 'polypeptide(L)'
;MAGPKVRRALVVNGVSVEPGERRRVEIPVGGLPTQTPLALPVEIVRGVEPGPRVWVSAALHGDEVNGVEIVRAILNELDPKQMCGAVIAVPIVNVFGFINQSRYLPDRRDLNRSFPGSKKGSLAGRLARLFLDEIVGCCTHGIDLHTAAVGRYNFPHVRGDLSDAPTRQILEAFGADVMMDAAPPRGSLRQTAARKKIPIVLFEGGEALRFDRPVVEVGLAGTKRVLEALGVTTFKDAGEPGARRESSQTSWVRARRAGILRVEVESGAFVKKGQRLGTVGDAFDTSTAPLKAPFDGIVLSHVTHPLVHQGEAMFHVAKLGE
;
A
#
# COMPACT_ATOMS: atom_id res chain seq x y z
N MET A 1 9.65 -36.30 -18.56
CA MET A 1 9.35 -35.11 -19.38
C MET A 1 8.02 -34.53 -18.92
N ALA A 2 8.04 -33.39 -18.23
CA ALA A 2 6.80 -32.70 -17.86
C ALA A 2 6.17 -32.13 -19.15
N GLY A 3 4.92 -32.47 -19.43
CA GLY A 3 4.21 -32.00 -20.61
C GLY A 3 4.13 -30.47 -20.70
N PRO A 4 3.80 -29.91 -21.88
CA PRO A 4 3.74 -28.47 -22.08
C PRO A 4 2.76 -27.84 -21.09
N LYS A 5 3.28 -27.04 -20.14
CA LYS A 5 2.46 -26.23 -19.24
C LYS A 5 1.58 -25.33 -20.11
N VAL A 6 0.27 -25.60 -20.13
CA VAL A 6 -0.71 -24.84 -20.92
C VAL A 6 -0.55 -23.36 -20.60
N ARG A 7 -0.12 -22.55 -21.58
CA ARG A 7 -0.03 -21.10 -21.49
C ARG A 7 -1.45 -20.54 -21.35
N ARG A 8 -1.99 -20.45 -20.12
CA ARG A 8 -3.30 -19.81 -19.90
C ARG A 8 -3.26 -18.39 -20.46
N ALA A 9 -4.30 -18.04 -21.23
CA ALA A 9 -4.44 -16.69 -21.77
C ALA A 9 -4.49 -15.67 -20.62
N LEU A 10 -3.78 -14.55 -20.80
CA LEU A 10 -3.82 -13.42 -19.89
C LEU A 10 -4.85 -12.44 -20.46
N VAL A 11 -6.06 -12.44 -19.91
CA VAL A 11 -7.15 -11.56 -20.35
C VAL A 11 -7.49 -10.59 -19.23
N VAL A 12 -7.58 -9.30 -19.57
CA VAL A 12 -8.05 -8.22 -18.69
C VAL A 12 -9.02 -7.36 -19.49
N ASN A 13 -10.22 -7.13 -18.97
CA ASN A 13 -11.30 -6.42 -19.66
C ASN A 13 -11.58 -6.96 -21.07
N GLY A 14 -11.58 -8.29 -21.23
CA GLY A 14 -11.76 -8.95 -22.53
C GLY A 14 -10.59 -8.83 -23.51
N VAL A 15 -9.50 -8.13 -23.14
CA VAL A 15 -8.31 -7.94 -23.98
C VAL A 15 -7.27 -9.01 -23.65
N SER A 16 -6.90 -9.83 -24.64
CA SER A 16 -5.76 -10.77 -24.53
C SER A 16 -4.44 -10.01 -24.62
N VAL A 17 -3.48 -10.39 -23.78
CA VAL A 17 -2.09 -9.92 -23.84
C VAL A 17 -1.19 -11.11 -24.14
N GLU A 18 -0.44 -11.05 -25.23
CA GLU A 18 0.41 -12.14 -25.72
C GLU A 18 1.75 -12.23 -24.97
N PRO A 19 2.42 -13.39 -24.95
CA PRO A 19 3.74 -13.52 -24.34
C PRO A 19 4.76 -12.57 -24.98
N GLY A 20 5.55 -11.87 -24.17
CA GLY A 20 6.50 -10.86 -24.65
C GLY A 20 5.85 -9.50 -24.97
N GLU A 21 4.56 -9.31 -24.69
CA GLU A 21 3.83 -8.07 -24.95
C GLU A 21 3.77 -7.17 -23.71
N ARG A 22 3.86 -5.86 -23.93
CA ARG A 22 3.46 -4.80 -23.00
C ARG A 22 2.23 -4.10 -23.57
N ARG A 23 1.13 -4.11 -22.83
CA ARG A 23 -0.15 -3.56 -23.29
C ARG A 23 -0.83 -2.72 -22.22
N ARG A 24 -1.35 -1.56 -22.61
CA ARG A 24 -2.24 -0.75 -21.78
C ARG A 24 -3.70 -1.11 -22.09
N VAL A 25 -4.48 -1.30 -21.04
CA VAL A 25 -5.92 -1.60 -21.08
C VAL A 25 -6.65 -0.57 -20.23
N GLU A 26 -7.74 -0.04 -20.76
CA GLU A 26 -8.63 0.87 -20.04
C GLU A 26 -9.89 0.10 -19.66
N ILE A 27 -10.16 -0.03 -18.36
CA ILE A 27 -11.35 -0.73 -17.85
C ILE A 27 -12.41 0.31 -17.49
N PRO A 28 -13.58 0.37 -18.15
CA PRO A 28 -14.60 1.34 -17.82
C PRO A 28 -15.04 1.26 -16.35
N VAL A 29 -15.00 2.38 -15.63
CA VAL A 29 -15.43 2.46 -14.22
C VAL A 29 -16.69 3.32 -13.99
N GLY A 30 -17.16 3.98 -15.05
CA GLY A 30 -18.32 4.87 -15.01
C GLY A 30 -18.00 6.20 -15.68
N GLY A 31 -18.60 7.28 -15.19
CA GLY A 31 -18.33 8.62 -15.67
C GLY A 31 -18.54 9.67 -14.58
N LEU A 32 -18.09 10.88 -14.86
CA LEU A 32 -18.35 12.07 -14.04
C LEU A 32 -19.79 12.57 -14.26
N PRO A 33 -20.34 13.42 -13.38
CA PRO A 33 -21.66 14.04 -13.57
C PRO A 33 -21.79 14.83 -14.88
N THR A 34 -20.67 15.30 -15.44
CA THR A 34 -20.56 15.95 -16.76
C THR A 34 -20.68 14.98 -17.94
N GLN A 35 -20.95 13.69 -17.68
CA GLN A 35 -20.96 12.60 -18.65
C GLN A 35 -19.60 12.28 -19.28
N THR A 36 -18.51 12.85 -18.74
CA THR A 36 -17.15 12.48 -19.13
C THR A 36 -16.89 11.03 -18.70
N PRO A 37 -16.57 10.11 -19.64
CA PRO A 37 -16.28 8.73 -19.30
C PRO A 37 -14.98 8.63 -18.49
N LEU A 38 -14.95 7.71 -17.53
CA LEU A 38 -13.76 7.38 -16.76
C LEU A 38 -13.44 5.90 -16.90
N ALA A 39 -12.15 5.61 -17.01
CA ALA A 39 -11.62 4.27 -17.02
C ALA A 39 -10.51 4.11 -15.98
N LEU A 40 -10.30 2.87 -15.54
CA LEU A 40 -9.15 2.45 -14.78
C LEU A 40 -8.01 2.11 -15.74
N PRO A 41 -6.91 2.88 -15.78
CA PRO A 41 -5.77 2.56 -16.62
C PRO A 41 -4.98 1.43 -15.98
N VAL A 42 -4.77 0.35 -16.75
CA VAL A 42 -4.02 -0.83 -16.33
C VAL A 42 -2.92 -1.08 -17.34
N GLU A 43 -1.70 -1.29 -16.85
CA GLU A 43 -0.58 -1.65 -17.69
C GLU A 43 -0.14 -3.08 -17.41
N ILE A 44 -0.10 -3.89 -18.45
CA ILE A 44 0.18 -5.32 -18.35
C ILE A 44 1.48 -5.57 -19.09
N VAL A 45 2.47 -6.11 -18.37
CA VAL A 45 3.75 -6.54 -18.92
C VAL A 45 3.82 -8.05 -18.79
N ARG A 46 3.66 -8.78 -19.89
CA ARG A 46 3.63 -10.25 -19.91
C ARG A 46 4.95 -10.80 -20.41
N GLY A 47 5.58 -11.63 -19.58
CA GLY A 47 6.80 -12.35 -19.92
C GLY A 47 6.63 -13.34 -21.08
N VAL A 48 7.74 -13.65 -21.76
CA VAL A 48 7.79 -14.70 -22.78
C VAL A 48 7.61 -16.11 -22.18
N GLU A 49 8.09 -16.29 -20.96
CA GLU A 49 8.01 -17.56 -20.24
C GLU A 49 6.83 -17.59 -19.24
N PRO A 50 6.23 -18.76 -18.97
CA PRO A 50 5.25 -18.91 -17.90
C PRO A 50 5.86 -18.60 -16.53
N GLY A 51 5.05 -18.03 -15.63
CA GLY A 51 5.50 -17.67 -14.29
C GLY A 51 4.36 -17.08 -13.45
N PRO A 52 4.66 -16.52 -12.26
CA PRO A 52 3.67 -15.90 -11.42
C PRO A 52 3.07 -14.64 -12.07
N ARG A 53 1.84 -14.34 -11.70
CA ARG A 53 1.15 -13.10 -12.09
C ARG A 53 1.06 -12.22 -10.86
N VAL A 54 1.67 -11.04 -10.91
CA VAL A 54 1.78 -10.13 -9.77
C VAL A 54 1.03 -8.85 -10.10
N TRP A 55 0.06 -8.46 -9.29
CA TRP A 55 -0.47 -7.09 -9.41
C TRP A 55 0.32 -6.14 -8.52
N VAL A 56 0.52 -4.92 -9.02
CA VAL A 56 1.13 -3.83 -8.26
C VAL A 56 0.17 -2.66 -8.32
N SER A 57 -0.44 -2.29 -7.20
CA SER A 57 -1.43 -1.24 -7.11
C SER A 57 -0.98 -0.08 -6.22
N ALA A 58 -1.45 1.11 -6.58
CA ALA A 58 -1.30 2.31 -5.79
C ALA A 58 -2.57 3.18 -5.86
N ALA A 59 -2.60 4.22 -5.03
CA ALA A 59 -3.73 5.14 -4.90
C ALA A 59 -5.09 4.43 -4.80
N LEU A 60 -5.14 3.38 -3.97
CA LEU A 60 -6.42 2.80 -3.50
C LEU A 60 -7.22 3.85 -2.71
N HIS A 61 -6.50 4.74 -2.03
CA HIS A 61 -6.96 6.05 -1.61
C HIS A 61 -6.34 7.09 -2.54
N GLY A 62 -7.15 8.03 -3.05
CA GLY A 62 -6.73 8.90 -4.15
C GLY A 62 -5.71 9.98 -3.77
N ASP A 63 -5.52 10.22 -2.49
CA ASP A 63 -4.55 11.17 -1.93
C ASP A 63 -3.17 10.56 -1.65
N GLU A 64 -3.00 9.24 -1.83
CA GLU A 64 -1.77 8.51 -1.51
C GLU A 64 -0.89 8.34 -2.76
N VAL A 65 -0.07 9.36 -3.06
CA VAL A 65 0.59 9.50 -4.37
C VAL A 65 1.94 8.80 -4.50
N ASN A 66 2.65 8.49 -3.41
CA ASN A 66 4.00 7.87 -3.48
C ASN A 66 3.99 6.52 -4.22
N GLY A 67 2.93 5.71 -4.01
CA GLY A 67 2.77 4.45 -4.72
C GLY A 67 2.69 4.63 -6.25
N VAL A 68 2.08 5.71 -6.73
CA VAL A 68 1.96 6.00 -8.17
C VAL A 68 3.34 6.12 -8.81
N GLU A 69 4.25 6.82 -8.13
CA GLU A 69 5.63 6.99 -8.59
C GLU A 69 6.43 5.69 -8.55
N ILE A 70 6.24 4.86 -7.50
CA ILE A 70 6.84 3.52 -7.42
C ILE A 70 6.37 2.65 -8.59
N VAL A 71 5.06 2.63 -8.89
CA VAL A 71 4.50 1.86 -10.02
C VAL A 71 5.03 2.39 -11.36
N ARG A 72 5.15 3.70 -11.53
CA ARG A 72 5.75 4.30 -12.73
C ARG A 72 7.21 3.89 -12.90
N ALA A 73 8.00 3.94 -11.83
CA ALA A 73 9.41 3.61 -11.84
C ALA A 73 9.63 2.14 -12.20
N ILE A 74 8.91 1.21 -11.56
CA ILE A 74 9.06 -0.22 -11.87
C ILE A 74 8.66 -0.53 -13.32
N LEU A 75 7.59 0.06 -13.84
CA LEU A 75 7.16 -0.13 -15.24
C LEU A 75 8.22 0.29 -16.28
N ASN A 76 9.13 1.21 -15.93
CA ASN A 76 10.22 1.62 -16.81
C ASN A 76 11.41 0.65 -16.80
N GLU A 77 11.47 -0.26 -15.84
CA GLU A 77 12.53 -1.26 -15.71
C GLU A 77 12.12 -2.65 -16.20
N LEU A 78 10.84 -2.85 -16.51
CA LEU A 78 10.33 -4.14 -17.00
C LEU A 78 10.51 -4.30 -18.52
N ASP A 79 11.25 -5.34 -18.90
CA ASP A 79 11.33 -5.82 -20.28
C ASP A 79 10.59 -7.17 -20.40
N PRO A 80 9.44 -7.24 -21.10
CA PRO A 80 8.67 -8.49 -21.23
C PRO A 80 9.46 -9.62 -21.91
N LYS A 81 10.53 -9.33 -22.66
CA LYS A 81 11.39 -10.35 -23.25
C LYS A 81 12.30 -11.05 -22.23
N GLN A 82 12.49 -10.46 -21.06
CA GLN A 82 13.36 -10.96 -19.98
C GLN A 82 12.56 -11.35 -18.72
N MET A 83 11.25 -11.55 -18.88
CA MET A 83 10.33 -11.84 -17.78
C MET A 83 9.73 -13.23 -17.88
N CYS A 84 9.43 -13.80 -16.71
CA CYS A 84 8.57 -14.95 -16.53
C CYS A 84 7.25 -14.49 -15.88
N GLY A 85 6.11 -14.98 -16.39
CA GLY A 85 4.80 -14.64 -15.84
C GLY A 85 4.29 -13.28 -16.30
N ALA A 86 3.77 -12.46 -15.40
CA ALA A 86 3.30 -11.12 -15.74
C ALA A 86 3.23 -10.16 -14.55
N VAL A 87 3.41 -8.87 -14.84
CA VAL A 87 3.09 -7.77 -13.92
C VAL A 87 1.84 -7.04 -14.43
N ILE A 88 0.83 -6.91 -13.57
CA ILE A 88 -0.40 -6.16 -13.83
C ILE A 88 -0.37 -4.90 -12.94
N ALA A 89 0.09 -3.79 -13.51
CA ALA A 89 0.27 -2.54 -12.81
C ALA A 89 -0.98 -1.67 -12.88
N VAL A 90 -1.44 -1.18 -11.72
CA VAL A 90 -2.58 -0.28 -11.59
C VAL A 90 -2.16 0.92 -10.74
N PRO A 91 -1.52 1.94 -11.35
CA PRO A 91 -0.96 3.07 -10.60
C PRO A 91 -2.03 3.86 -9.85
N ILE A 92 -3.25 3.95 -10.39
CA ILE A 92 -4.35 4.72 -9.80
C ILE A 92 -5.59 3.83 -9.73
N VAL A 93 -5.86 3.22 -8.58
CA VAL A 93 -7.06 2.38 -8.41
C VAL A 93 -8.30 3.25 -8.20
N ASN A 94 -8.27 4.17 -7.24
CA ASN A 94 -9.37 5.08 -6.96
C ASN A 94 -9.27 6.34 -7.84
N VAL A 95 -9.54 6.20 -9.13
CA VAL A 95 -9.47 7.32 -10.11
C VAL A 95 -10.36 8.50 -9.71
N PHE A 96 -11.51 8.25 -9.07
CA PHE A 96 -12.40 9.31 -8.59
C PHE A 96 -11.79 10.07 -7.41
N GLY A 97 -11.22 9.35 -6.44
CA GLY A 97 -10.51 9.96 -5.32
C GLY A 97 -9.29 10.74 -5.79
N PHE A 98 -8.54 10.19 -6.77
CA PHE A 98 -7.32 10.80 -7.28
C PHE A 98 -7.58 12.17 -7.93
N ILE A 99 -8.61 12.26 -8.79
CA ILE A 99 -9.04 13.54 -9.39
C ILE A 99 -9.40 14.57 -8.31
N ASN A 100 -10.00 14.11 -7.22
CA ASN A 100 -10.44 14.97 -6.11
C ASN A 100 -9.39 15.11 -4.99
N GLN A 101 -8.17 14.58 -5.16
CA GLN A 101 -7.12 14.58 -4.13
C GLN A 101 -7.63 14.08 -2.77
N SER A 102 -8.42 13.01 -2.80
CA SER A 102 -9.21 12.53 -1.67
C SER A 102 -9.05 11.04 -1.45
N ARG A 103 -8.96 10.66 -0.17
CA ARG A 103 -9.04 9.27 0.29
C ARG A 103 -10.29 8.54 -0.21
N TYR A 104 -11.42 9.24 -0.17
CA TYR A 104 -12.75 8.70 -0.41
C TYR A 104 -13.18 8.86 -1.87
N LEU A 105 -14.12 8.01 -2.29
CA LEU A 105 -14.88 8.22 -3.50
C LEU A 105 -15.92 9.35 -3.33
N PRO A 106 -16.47 9.91 -4.42
CA PRO A 106 -17.50 10.96 -4.37
C PRO A 106 -18.74 10.60 -3.54
N ASP A 107 -19.03 9.31 -3.36
CA ASP A 107 -20.10 8.81 -2.48
C ASP A 107 -19.68 8.74 -0.99
N ARG A 108 -18.56 9.37 -0.63
CA ARG A 108 -17.95 9.45 0.71
C ARG A 108 -17.56 8.10 1.31
N ARG A 109 -17.43 7.06 0.48
CA ARG A 109 -17.04 5.73 0.93
C ARG A 109 -15.55 5.50 0.74
N ASP A 110 -14.97 4.80 1.70
CA ASP A 110 -13.61 4.29 1.61
C ASP A 110 -13.61 3.02 0.75
N LEU A 111 -12.83 3.04 -0.34
CA LEU A 111 -12.71 1.90 -1.24
C LEU A 111 -12.19 0.66 -0.51
N ASN A 112 -11.21 0.84 0.38
CA ASN A 112 -10.63 -0.21 1.17
C ASN A 112 -11.54 -0.67 2.32
N ARG A 113 -12.78 -0.17 2.43
CA ARG A 113 -13.84 -0.75 3.28
C ARG A 113 -15.00 -1.31 2.48
N SER A 114 -14.86 -1.36 1.17
CA SER A 114 -15.90 -1.75 0.22
C SER A 114 -15.65 -3.11 -0.45
N PHE A 115 -14.54 -3.79 -0.18
CA PHE A 115 -14.27 -5.14 -0.70
C PHE A 115 -15.13 -6.21 0.02
N PRO A 116 -15.57 -7.29 -0.67
CA PRO A 116 -15.25 -7.68 -2.05
C PRO A 116 -16.09 -6.95 -3.14
N GLY A 117 -16.87 -5.94 -2.75
CA GLY A 117 -17.67 -5.14 -3.67
C GLY A 117 -18.97 -5.80 -4.14
N SER A 118 -19.71 -5.10 -4.99
CA SER A 118 -20.93 -5.56 -5.64
C SER A 118 -21.10 -4.90 -7.01
N LYS A 119 -21.48 -5.68 -8.04
CA LYS A 119 -21.75 -5.17 -9.39
C LYS A 119 -22.94 -4.20 -9.44
N LYS A 120 -23.88 -4.31 -8.49
CA LYS A 120 -25.08 -3.48 -8.37
C LYS A 120 -25.02 -2.53 -7.16
N GLY A 121 -23.86 -2.45 -6.50
CA GLY A 121 -23.69 -1.70 -5.26
C GLY A 121 -23.43 -0.20 -5.47
N SER A 122 -22.92 0.46 -4.43
CA SER A 122 -22.41 1.82 -4.48
C SER A 122 -21.27 1.97 -5.49
N LEU A 123 -20.84 3.21 -5.76
CA LEU A 123 -19.71 3.47 -6.66
C LEU A 123 -18.45 2.76 -6.14
N ALA A 124 -18.15 2.90 -4.85
CA ALA A 124 -17.04 2.20 -4.21
C ALA A 124 -17.17 0.67 -4.29
N GLY A 125 -18.38 0.14 -4.11
CA GLY A 125 -18.65 -1.29 -4.20
C GLY A 125 -18.47 -1.84 -5.62
N ARG A 126 -18.89 -1.08 -6.65
CA ARG A 126 -18.70 -1.47 -8.05
C ARG A 126 -17.23 -1.45 -8.45
N LEU A 127 -16.49 -0.41 -8.05
CA LEU A 127 -15.05 -0.32 -8.31
C LEU A 127 -14.27 -1.44 -7.59
N ALA A 128 -14.57 -1.70 -6.32
CA ALA A 128 -13.97 -2.81 -5.58
C ALA A 128 -14.24 -4.16 -6.25
N ARG A 129 -15.47 -4.37 -6.75
CA ARG A 129 -15.82 -5.60 -7.45
C ARG A 129 -15.12 -5.75 -8.79
N LEU A 130 -15.03 -4.66 -9.55
CA LEU A 130 -14.33 -4.61 -10.82
C LEU A 130 -12.85 -4.93 -10.63
N PHE A 131 -12.18 -4.27 -9.69
CA PHE A 131 -10.77 -4.54 -9.39
C PHE A 131 -10.54 -5.99 -8.95
N LEU A 132 -11.46 -6.56 -8.16
CA LEU A 132 -11.39 -7.95 -7.75
C LEU A 132 -11.53 -8.92 -8.93
N ASP A 133 -12.51 -8.70 -9.81
CA ASP A 133 -12.82 -9.60 -10.92
C ASP A 133 -11.74 -9.51 -12.02
N GLU A 134 -11.33 -8.29 -12.40
CA GLU A 134 -10.43 -8.05 -13.54
C GLU A 134 -8.94 -8.15 -13.19
N ILE A 135 -8.54 -7.74 -11.98
CA ILE A 135 -7.12 -7.62 -11.60
C ILE A 135 -6.74 -8.73 -10.63
N VAL A 136 -7.34 -8.76 -9.44
CA VAL A 136 -6.94 -9.71 -8.40
C VAL A 136 -7.24 -11.16 -8.80
N GLY A 137 -8.39 -11.40 -9.43
CA GLY A 137 -8.86 -12.74 -9.80
C GLY A 137 -7.98 -13.48 -10.79
N CYS A 138 -7.11 -12.77 -11.50
CA CYS A 138 -6.20 -13.35 -12.48
C CYS A 138 -4.75 -13.42 -11.98
N CYS A 139 -4.47 -12.98 -10.75
CA CYS A 139 -3.13 -12.91 -10.18
C CYS A 139 -2.86 -13.96 -9.10
N THR A 140 -1.57 -14.18 -8.82
CA THR A 140 -1.05 -15.11 -7.81
C THR A 140 -0.53 -14.41 -6.56
N HIS A 141 -0.04 -13.17 -6.70
CA HIS A 141 0.57 -12.37 -5.63
C HIS A 141 0.27 -10.89 -5.85
N GLY A 142 0.28 -10.10 -4.77
CA GLY A 142 0.00 -8.67 -4.83
C GLY A 142 0.96 -7.79 -4.05
N ILE A 143 1.13 -6.58 -4.53
CA ILE A 143 1.80 -5.49 -3.83
C ILE A 143 0.86 -4.29 -3.86
N ASP A 144 0.44 -3.81 -2.69
CA ASP A 144 -0.46 -2.68 -2.54
C ASP A 144 0.24 -1.57 -1.75
N LEU A 145 0.45 -0.43 -2.42
CA LEU A 145 1.29 0.66 -1.97
C LEU A 145 0.45 1.79 -1.38
N HIS A 146 0.57 2.03 -0.07
CA HIS A 146 -0.15 3.05 0.69
C HIS A 146 0.80 4.09 1.29
N THR A 147 0.22 5.24 1.65
CA THR A 147 0.89 6.28 2.44
C THR A 147 0.08 6.58 3.69
N ALA A 148 0.59 7.46 4.55
CA ALA A 148 -0.26 8.02 5.59
C ALA A 148 -1.40 8.86 4.99
N ALA A 149 -2.50 9.00 5.74
CA ALA A 149 -3.57 9.94 5.42
C ALA A 149 -3.09 11.41 5.57
N VAL A 150 -3.87 12.35 5.04
CA VAL A 150 -3.62 13.79 5.19
C VAL A 150 -3.34 14.18 6.65
N GLY A 151 -2.30 14.99 6.86
CA GLY A 151 -1.87 15.46 8.18
C GLY A 151 -1.10 14.43 9.00
N ARG A 152 -0.52 13.41 8.36
CA ARG A 152 0.30 12.37 9.00
C ARG A 152 1.46 11.95 8.12
N TYR A 153 2.47 11.35 8.74
CA TYR A 153 3.62 10.72 8.10
C TYR A 153 3.80 9.28 8.59
N ASN A 154 3.98 8.32 7.67
CA ASN A 154 4.33 6.94 7.99
C ASN A 154 5.80 6.67 7.69
N PHE A 155 6.54 6.13 8.67
CA PHE A 155 7.85 5.52 8.41
C PHE A 155 7.67 4.28 7.52
N PRO A 156 8.51 4.05 6.51
CA PRO A 156 8.42 2.87 5.64
C PRO A 156 8.33 1.55 6.41
N HIS A 157 7.21 0.84 6.24
CA HIS A 157 7.02 -0.49 6.80
C HIS A 157 6.06 -1.31 5.93
N VAL A 158 6.09 -2.63 6.13
CA VAL A 158 5.13 -3.54 5.48
C VAL A 158 4.21 -4.18 6.51
N ARG A 159 3.02 -4.57 6.06
CA ARG A 159 2.02 -5.23 6.91
C ARG A 159 1.52 -6.50 6.25
N GLY A 160 1.42 -7.58 7.02
CA GLY A 160 0.94 -8.88 6.54
C GLY A 160 0.46 -9.78 7.66
N ASP A 161 0.10 -11.00 7.30
CA ASP A 161 -0.06 -12.11 8.25
C ASP A 161 1.28 -12.86 8.26
N LEU A 162 2.07 -12.70 9.32
CA LEU A 162 3.41 -13.31 9.40
C LEU A 162 3.35 -14.81 9.72
N SER A 163 2.16 -15.35 10.03
CA SER A 163 1.95 -16.78 10.23
C SER A 163 1.69 -17.53 8.91
N ASP A 164 1.26 -16.84 7.86
CA ASP A 164 1.08 -17.40 6.51
C ASP A 164 2.41 -17.42 5.75
N ALA A 165 3.00 -18.60 5.58
CA ALA A 165 4.34 -18.76 5.00
C ALA A 165 4.51 -18.10 3.61
N PRO A 166 3.56 -18.23 2.65
CA PRO A 166 3.64 -17.52 1.37
C PRO A 166 3.63 -15.98 1.51
N THR A 167 2.81 -15.44 2.42
CA THR A 167 2.78 -14.00 2.72
C THR A 167 4.06 -13.54 3.40
N ARG A 168 4.58 -14.32 4.36
CA ARG A 168 5.84 -14.06 5.03
C ARG A 168 7.01 -14.00 4.04
N GLN A 169 7.09 -14.94 3.10
CA GLN A 169 8.13 -14.98 2.08
C GLN A 169 8.21 -13.67 1.28
N ILE A 170 7.08 -13.13 0.83
CA ILE A 170 7.08 -11.89 0.04
C ILE A 170 7.32 -10.64 0.92
N LEU A 171 6.98 -10.65 2.21
CA LEU A 171 7.30 -9.55 3.13
C LEU A 171 8.79 -9.50 3.45
N GLU A 172 9.40 -10.67 3.70
CA GLU A 172 10.85 -10.80 3.90
C GLU A 172 11.62 -10.41 2.64
N ALA A 173 11.13 -10.81 1.45
CA ALA A 173 11.67 -10.37 0.17
C ALA A 173 11.57 -8.85 -0.01
N PHE A 174 10.40 -8.27 0.27
CA PHE A 174 10.23 -6.81 0.24
C PHE A 174 11.25 -6.14 1.16
N GLY A 175 11.49 -6.68 2.35
CA GLY A 175 12.61 -6.31 3.19
C GLY A 175 12.56 -4.85 3.66
N ALA A 176 11.40 -4.38 4.12
CA ALA A 176 11.32 -3.11 4.84
C ALA A 176 11.96 -3.22 6.23
N ASP A 177 12.29 -2.09 6.85
CA ASP A 177 12.88 -2.07 8.20
C ASP A 177 12.00 -2.67 9.27
N VAL A 178 10.67 -2.54 9.11
CA VAL A 178 9.67 -3.10 10.02
C VAL A 178 8.63 -3.91 9.27
N MET A 179 8.37 -5.12 9.75
CA MET A 179 7.29 -6.00 9.31
C MET A 179 6.24 -6.11 10.41
N MET A 180 5.05 -5.61 10.13
CA MET A 180 3.92 -5.65 11.05
C MET A 180 3.07 -6.90 10.83
N ASP A 181 3.00 -7.74 11.86
CA ASP A 181 2.01 -8.81 11.93
C ASP A 181 0.66 -8.21 12.33
N ALA A 182 -0.27 -8.18 11.38
CA ALA A 182 -1.54 -7.51 11.54
C ALA A 182 -2.65 -8.24 10.79
N ALA A 183 -3.73 -8.56 11.50
CA ALA A 183 -4.94 -9.10 10.88
C ALA A 183 -5.52 -8.10 9.87
N PRO A 184 -6.02 -8.57 8.71
CA PRO A 184 -6.54 -7.69 7.68
C PRO A 184 -7.85 -7.02 8.12
N PRO A 185 -8.02 -5.70 7.94
CA PRO A 185 -9.25 -5.00 8.30
C PRO A 185 -10.48 -5.56 7.56
N ARG A 186 -11.65 -5.53 8.20
CA ARG A 186 -12.91 -5.94 7.57
C ARG A 186 -13.21 -5.08 6.34
N GLY A 187 -13.60 -5.74 5.24
CA GLY A 187 -13.95 -5.07 3.98
C GLY A 187 -12.75 -4.54 3.19
N SER A 188 -11.53 -4.95 3.53
CA SER A 188 -10.30 -4.55 2.85
C SER A 188 -9.92 -5.43 1.67
N LEU A 189 -9.07 -4.89 0.80
CA LEU A 189 -8.41 -5.65 -0.27
C LEU A 189 -7.61 -6.81 0.34
N ARG A 190 -6.81 -6.57 1.38
CA ARG A 190 -6.06 -7.60 2.10
C ARG A 190 -6.95 -8.73 2.62
N GLN A 191 -8.10 -8.42 3.24
CA GLN A 191 -9.02 -9.46 3.73
C GLN A 191 -9.56 -10.32 2.57
N THR A 192 -9.84 -9.69 1.43
CA THR A 192 -10.37 -10.38 0.25
C THR A 192 -9.31 -11.24 -0.43
N ALA A 193 -8.07 -10.75 -0.53
CA ALA A 193 -6.93 -11.50 -1.03
C ALA A 193 -6.62 -12.72 -0.16
N ALA A 194 -6.61 -12.55 1.17
CA ALA A 194 -6.43 -13.64 2.14
C ALA A 194 -7.51 -14.73 1.97
N ARG A 195 -8.78 -14.36 1.81
CA ARG A 195 -9.88 -15.32 1.55
C ARG A 195 -9.70 -16.09 0.23
N LYS A 196 -9.02 -15.50 -0.75
CA LYS A 196 -8.67 -16.14 -2.02
C LYS A 196 -7.33 -16.89 -1.96
N LYS A 197 -6.66 -16.91 -0.81
CA LYS A 197 -5.31 -17.48 -0.63
C LYS A 197 -4.28 -16.86 -1.58
N ILE A 198 -4.38 -15.55 -1.76
CA ILE A 198 -3.47 -14.77 -2.60
C ILE A 198 -2.60 -13.93 -1.66
N PRO A 199 -1.30 -14.22 -1.54
CA PRO A 199 -0.38 -13.46 -0.72
C PRO A 199 -0.27 -12.01 -1.20
N ILE A 200 -0.23 -11.07 -0.26
CA ILE A 200 -0.15 -9.63 -0.55
C ILE A 200 0.79 -8.93 0.42
N VAL A 201 1.71 -8.13 -0.12
CA VAL A 201 2.44 -7.10 0.63
C VAL A 201 1.59 -5.83 0.65
N LEU A 202 1.33 -5.29 1.84
CA LEU A 202 0.86 -3.91 1.99
C LEU A 202 2.02 -3.06 2.50
N PHE A 203 2.46 -2.11 1.68
CA PHE A 203 3.48 -1.14 2.05
C PHE A 203 2.83 0.15 2.56
N GLU A 204 3.42 0.75 3.60
CA GLU A 204 3.02 2.03 4.18
C GLU A 204 4.25 2.93 4.27
N GLY A 205 4.21 4.13 3.70
CA GLY A 205 5.28 5.09 3.87
C GLY A 205 4.96 6.48 3.33
N GLY A 206 5.53 7.52 3.95
CA GLY A 206 5.37 8.90 3.54
C GLY A 206 4.02 9.50 3.92
N GLU A 207 3.65 10.57 3.22
CA GLU A 207 2.46 11.39 3.46
C GLU A 207 1.53 11.42 2.25
N ALA A 208 0.29 11.82 2.48
CA ALA A 208 -0.65 12.11 1.41
C ALA A 208 -0.22 13.36 0.61
N LEU A 209 -0.49 13.35 -0.71
CA LEU A 209 -0.32 14.47 -1.64
C LEU A 209 1.11 15.06 -1.72
N ARG A 210 2.12 14.34 -1.25
CA ARG A 210 3.53 14.74 -1.33
C ARG A 210 4.40 13.56 -1.75
N PHE A 211 5.26 13.78 -2.74
CA PHE A 211 6.33 12.83 -3.02
C PHE A 211 7.40 12.91 -1.94
N ASP A 212 7.67 11.75 -1.35
CA ASP A 212 8.75 11.53 -0.41
C ASP A 212 9.76 10.60 -1.05
N ARG A 213 10.87 11.18 -1.52
CA ARG A 213 11.86 10.45 -2.31
C ARG A 213 12.49 9.27 -1.55
N PRO A 214 12.96 9.43 -0.30
CA PRO A 214 13.44 8.29 0.50
C PRO A 214 12.41 7.17 0.62
N VAL A 215 11.13 7.49 0.86
CA VAL A 215 10.05 6.50 0.93
C VAL A 215 9.84 5.79 -0.41
N VAL A 216 9.82 6.54 -1.51
CA VAL A 216 9.68 5.98 -2.87
C VAL A 216 10.84 5.04 -3.19
N GLU A 217 12.07 5.40 -2.82
CA GLU A 217 13.26 4.57 -3.01
C GLU A 217 13.15 3.24 -2.24
N VAL A 218 12.70 3.27 -0.98
CA VAL A 218 12.43 2.04 -0.19
C VAL A 218 11.34 1.18 -0.84
N GLY A 219 10.24 1.80 -1.26
CA GLY A 219 9.11 1.10 -1.88
C GLY A 219 9.44 0.47 -3.23
N LEU A 220 10.24 1.16 -4.04
CA LEU A 220 10.76 0.66 -5.32
C LEU A 220 11.73 -0.50 -5.12
N ALA A 221 12.72 -0.36 -4.25
CA ALA A 221 13.68 -1.42 -3.93
C ALA A 221 12.96 -2.68 -3.41
N GLY A 222 12.00 -2.51 -2.49
CA GLY A 222 11.20 -3.62 -1.98
C GLY A 222 10.35 -4.30 -3.06
N THR A 223 9.75 -3.52 -3.96
CA THR A 223 8.97 -4.05 -5.08
C THR A 223 9.84 -4.88 -6.03
N LYS A 224 11.05 -4.40 -6.36
CA LYS A 224 12.03 -5.15 -7.17
C LYS A 224 12.38 -6.49 -6.53
N ARG A 225 12.75 -6.48 -5.25
CA ARG A 225 13.11 -7.71 -4.53
C ARG A 225 11.97 -8.72 -4.44
N VAL A 226 10.71 -8.27 -4.31
CA VAL A 226 9.55 -9.19 -4.38
C VAL A 226 9.44 -9.82 -5.76
N LEU A 227 9.56 -9.03 -6.83
CA LEU A 227 9.50 -9.55 -8.19
C LEU A 227 10.65 -10.53 -8.49
N GLU A 228 11.85 -10.28 -7.97
CA GLU A 228 13.00 -11.20 -8.03
C GLU A 228 12.76 -12.50 -7.26
N ALA A 229 12.32 -12.40 -6.01
CA ALA A 229 12.05 -13.56 -5.16
C ALA A 229 10.94 -14.47 -5.73
N LEU A 230 9.99 -13.89 -6.47
CA LEU A 230 8.96 -14.63 -7.20
C LEU A 230 9.46 -15.19 -8.55
N GLY A 231 10.67 -14.82 -9.00
CA GLY A 231 11.22 -15.23 -10.28
C GLY A 231 10.55 -14.58 -11.48
N VAL A 232 10.00 -13.36 -11.33
CA VAL A 232 9.39 -12.61 -12.44
C VAL A 232 10.47 -12.06 -13.37
N THR A 233 11.51 -11.45 -12.82
CA THR A 233 12.66 -10.90 -13.54
C THR A 233 13.80 -10.62 -12.58
N THR A 234 14.95 -10.19 -13.09
CA THR A 234 16.12 -9.76 -12.30
C THR A 234 16.44 -8.30 -12.61
N PHE A 235 16.69 -7.50 -11.59
CA PHE A 235 17.10 -6.11 -11.75
C PHE A 235 18.62 -5.99 -11.60
N LYS A 236 19.19 -4.94 -12.20
CA LYS A 236 20.62 -4.63 -12.01
C LYS A 236 20.94 -4.25 -10.57
N ASP A 237 19.99 -3.56 -9.93
CA ASP A 237 20.06 -3.13 -8.55
C ASP A 237 18.65 -3.13 -7.95
N ALA A 238 18.41 -4.08 -7.04
CA ALA A 238 17.20 -4.16 -6.23
C ALA A 238 17.38 -3.54 -4.84
N GLY A 239 18.58 -3.04 -4.52
CA GLY A 239 18.97 -2.54 -3.20
C GLY A 239 19.00 -3.61 -2.12
N GLU A 240 19.72 -3.31 -1.04
CA GLU A 240 19.75 -4.17 0.15
C GLU A 240 18.42 -4.09 0.95
N PRO A 241 18.00 -5.19 1.60
CA PRO A 241 16.88 -5.16 2.52
C PRO A 241 17.23 -4.34 3.78
N GLY A 242 16.21 -3.76 4.39
CA GLY A 242 16.31 -3.16 5.72
C GLY A 242 16.42 -4.23 6.82
N ALA A 243 16.28 -3.79 8.06
CA ALA A 243 16.51 -4.64 9.24
C ALA A 243 15.44 -5.73 9.47
N ARG A 244 14.30 -5.70 8.78
CA ARG A 244 13.22 -6.71 8.86
C ARG A 244 12.74 -6.98 10.30
N ARG A 245 12.65 -5.96 11.14
CA ARG A 245 12.22 -6.12 12.53
C ARG A 245 10.74 -6.45 12.59
N GLU A 246 10.38 -7.54 13.27
CA GLU A 246 8.99 -7.96 13.39
C GLU A 246 8.31 -7.30 14.60
N SER A 247 7.04 -6.96 14.44
CA SER A 247 6.19 -6.53 15.54
C SER A 247 4.74 -6.96 15.34
N SER A 248 4.14 -7.51 16.38
CA SER A 248 2.69 -7.80 16.46
C SER A 248 1.96 -6.91 17.46
N GLN A 249 2.70 -6.01 18.15
CA GLN A 249 2.18 -5.18 19.23
C GLN A 249 2.36 -3.70 18.90
N THR A 250 1.25 -2.98 18.80
CA THR A 250 1.28 -1.53 18.57
C THR A 250 0.34 -0.79 19.50
N SER A 251 0.58 0.50 19.66
CA SER A 251 -0.29 1.38 20.44
C SER A 251 -0.38 2.77 19.82
N TRP A 252 -1.60 3.31 19.83
CA TRP A 252 -1.85 4.70 19.46
C TRP A 252 -1.73 5.58 20.70
N VAL A 253 -0.79 6.52 20.69
CA VAL A 253 -0.71 7.58 21.70
C VAL A 253 -1.67 8.69 21.30
N ARG A 254 -2.68 8.94 22.13
CA ARG A 254 -3.79 9.86 21.83
C ARG A 254 -3.69 11.16 22.61
N ALA A 255 -4.15 12.25 22.00
CA ALA A 255 -4.28 13.54 22.64
C ALA A 255 -5.24 13.45 23.83
N ARG A 256 -4.81 13.88 25.02
CA ARG A 256 -5.66 13.90 26.22
C ARG A 256 -6.53 15.16 26.33
N ARG A 257 -6.24 16.15 25.50
CA ARG A 257 -6.90 17.45 25.41
C ARG A 257 -6.83 17.96 23.98
N ALA A 258 -7.70 18.92 23.63
CA ALA A 258 -7.53 19.71 22.42
C ALA A 258 -6.42 20.77 22.62
N GLY A 259 -5.80 21.20 21.52
CA GLY A 259 -4.78 22.25 21.53
C GLY A 259 -3.87 22.21 20.32
N ILE A 260 -2.69 22.79 20.49
CA ILE A 260 -1.60 22.84 19.51
C ILE A 260 -0.57 21.77 19.88
N LEU A 261 -0.39 20.81 18.99
CA LEU A 261 0.62 19.76 19.05
C LEU A 261 1.98 20.34 18.65
N ARG A 262 2.97 20.12 19.52
CA ARG A 262 4.40 20.32 19.26
C ARG A 262 5.04 18.94 19.25
N VAL A 263 5.41 18.44 18.07
CA VAL A 263 6.07 17.14 17.89
C VAL A 263 7.53 17.25 18.32
N GLU A 264 8.01 16.31 19.13
CA GLU A 264 9.42 16.23 19.58
C GLU A 264 10.15 15.00 19.01
N VAL A 265 9.40 14.02 18.51
CA VAL A 265 9.93 12.76 17.97
C VAL A 265 9.22 12.43 16.66
N GLU A 266 9.98 12.12 15.62
CA GLU A 266 9.45 11.81 14.29
C GLU A 266 9.34 10.29 14.05
N SER A 267 8.60 9.90 13.00
CA SER A 267 8.49 8.49 12.60
C SER A 267 9.86 7.94 12.18
N GLY A 268 10.16 6.70 12.58
CA GLY A 268 11.46 6.05 12.40
C GLY A 268 12.34 6.12 13.65
N ALA A 269 12.05 7.02 14.59
CA ALA A 269 12.81 7.12 15.82
C ALA A 269 12.52 5.96 16.78
N PHE A 270 13.58 5.45 17.41
CA PHE A 270 13.48 4.54 18.55
C PHE A 270 13.19 5.33 19.83
N VAL A 271 12.29 4.81 20.65
CA VAL A 271 11.82 5.46 21.87
C VAL A 271 11.84 4.52 23.06
N LYS A 272 12.04 5.07 24.25
CA LYS A 272 11.93 4.36 25.53
C LYS A 272 10.59 4.60 26.20
N LYS A 273 10.10 3.63 26.98
CA LYS A 273 8.87 3.77 27.78
C LYS A 273 8.92 5.05 28.61
N GLY A 274 7.89 5.87 28.52
CA GLY A 274 7.78 7.14 29.24
C GLY A 274 8.51 8.31 28.59
N GLN A 275 9.32 8.10 27.54
CA GLN A 275 9.90 9.16 26.73
C GLN A 275 8.79 10.03 26.15
N ARG A 276 8.96 11.34 26.23
CA ARG A 276 8.02 12.30 25.64
C ARG A 276 8.19 12.29 24.13
N LEU A 277 7.08 12.15 23.42
CA LEU A 277 6.98 12.16 21.96
C LEU A 277 6.61 13.55 21.43
N GLY A 278 5.96 14.34 22.26
CA GLY A 278 5.50 15.67 21.96
C GLY A 278 4.59 16.18 23.06
N THR A 279 4.06 17.37 22.85
CA THR A 279 3.27 18.09 23.84
C THR A 279 2.06 18.73 23.18
N VAL A 280 0.89 18.65 23.83
CA VAL A 280 -0.32 19.40 23.41
C VAL A 280 -0.55 20.53 24.40
N GLY A 281 -0.54 21.76 23.91
CA GLY A 281 -0.73 22.95 24.75
C GLY A 281 -1.53 24.05 24.08
N ASP A 282 -1.76 25.15 24.78
CA ASP A 282 -2.28 26.38 24.18
C ASP A 282 -1.19 27.13 23.37
N ALA A 283 -1.56 28.26 22.77
CA ALA A 283 -0.66 29.08 21.95
C ALA A 283 0.41 29.83 22.76
N PHE A 284 0.25 29.95 24.07
CA PHE A 284 1.13 30.69 24.97
C PHE A 284 1.94 29.77 25.91
N ASP A 285 1.81 28.45 25.73
CA ASP A 285 2.38 27.40 26.59
C ASP A 285 2.01 27.54 28.08
N THR A 286 0.87 28.16 28.39
CA THR A 286 0.42 28.33 29.78
C THR A 286 -0.09 27.03 30.39
N SER A 287 -0.56 26.10 29.56
CA SER A 287 -1.06 24.80 29.96
C SER A 287 -0.71 23.74 28.93
N THR A 288 0.10 22.76 29.32
CA THR A 288 0.61 21.71 28.43
C THR A 288 0.32 20.31 28.97
N ALA A 289 0.16 19.34 28.06
CA ALA A 289 -0.01 17.93 28.38
C ALA A 289 0.98 17.09 27.56
N PRO A 290 1.87 16.31 28.19
CA PRO A 290 2.84 15.51 27.47
C PRO A 290 2.20 14.25 26.87
N LEU A 291 2.64 13.90 25.67
CA LEU A 291 2.39 12.62 25.02
C LEU A 291 3.62 11.74 25.26
N LYS A 292 3.44 10.54 25.83
CA LYS A 292 4.54 9.66 26.22
C LYS A 292 4.45 8.31 25.51
N ALA A 293 5.61 7.75 25.17
CA ALA A 293 5.73 6.40 24.63
C ALA A 293 5.21 5.37 25.66
N PRO A 294 4.31 4.45 25.27
CA PRO A 294 3.74 3.47 26.19
C PRO A 294 4.71 2.33 26.54
N PHE A 295 5.71 2.10 25.70
CA PHE A 295 6.73 1.07 25.81
C PHE A 295 7.96 1.44 24.97
N ASP A 296 9.03 0.67 25.12
CA ASP A 296 10.19 0.70 24.23
C ASP A 296 9.80 0.23 22.82
N GLY A 297 10.22 0.94 21.79
CA GLY A 297 9.82 0.61 20.42
C GLY A 297 10.24 1.64 19.38
N ILE A 298 9.56 1.63 18.24
CA ILE A 298 9.77 2.55 17.12
C ILE A 298 8.47 3.31 16.81
N VAL A 299 8.59 4.60 16.50
CA VAL A 299 7.45 5.41 16.03
C VAL A 299 7.18 5.08 14.56
N LEU A 300 6.07 4.42 14.25
CA LEU A 300 5.65 4.12 12.87
C LEU A 300 4.97 5.29 12.18
N SER A 301 4.21 6.08 12.95
CA SER A 301 3.41 7.17 12.41
C SER A 301 3.35 8.32 13.39
N HIS A 302 3.33 9.55 12.89
CA HIS A 302 3.03 10.74 13.67
C HIS A 302 2.12 11.70 12.89
N VAL A 303 1.39 12.54 13.62
CA VAL A 303 0.60 13.63 13.06
C VAL A 303 1.52 14.80 12.70
N THR A 304 1.32 15.38 11.53
CA THR A 304 2.03 16.57 11.04
C THR A 304 1.18 17.84 11.15
N HIS A 305 -0.14 17.72 11.30
CA HIS A 305 -1.02 18.86 11.56
C HIS A 305 -0.97 19.30 13.03
N PRO A 306 -0.71 20.59 13.32
CA PRO A 306 -0.53 21.04 14.69
C PRO A 306 -1.85 21.19 15.46
N LEU A 307 -3.00 21.34 14.79
CA LEU A 307 -4.28 21.52 15.45
C LEU A 307 -4.92 20.16 15.73
N VAL A 308 -5.15 19.86 17.01
CA VAL A 308 -5.58 18.52 17.42
C VAL A 308 -6.78 18.57 18.36
N HIS A 309 -7.67 17.61 18.21
CA HIS A 309 -8.80 17.40 19.11
C HIS A 309 -8.48 16.34 20.17
N GLN A 310 -9.16 16.42 21.31
CA GLN A 310 -9.06 15.40 22.35
C GLN A 310 -9.46 14.03 21.78
N GLY A 311 -8.67 13.00 22.09
CA GLY A 311 -8.88 11.63 21.64
C GLY A 311 -8.26 11.30 20.29
N GLU A 312 -7.81 12.29 19.52
CA GLU A 312 -7.14 12.04 18.24
C GLU A 312 -5.83 11.27 18.42
N ALA A 313 -5.53 10.39 17.46
CA ALA A 313 -4.32 9.57 17.47
C ALA A 313 -3.12 10.40 17.00
N MET A 314 -2.15 10.64 17.87
CA MET A 314 -1.00 11.51 17.61
C MET A 314 0.20 10.74 17.08
N PHE A 315 0.50 9.60 17.72
CA PHE A 315 1.60 8.73 17.35
C PHE A 315 1.14 7.28 17.28
N HIS A 316 1.72 6.49 16.38
CA HIS A 316 1.61 5.04 16.36
C HIS A 316 2.97 4.45 16.71
N VAL A 317 3.06 3.73 17.82
CA VAL A 317 4.31 3.12 18.27
C VAL A 317 4.20 1.61 18.14
N ALA A 318 5.18 0.98 17.50
CA ALA A 318 5.33 -0.47 17.45
C ALA A 318 6.35 -0.92 18.49
N LYS A 319 5.99 -1.93 19.29
CA LYS A 319 6.91 -2.57 20.22
C LYS A 319 7.78 -3.49 19.40
N LEU A 320 9.08 -3.25 19.39
CA LEU A 320 10.04 -4.18 18.79
C LEU A 320 10.38 -5.22 19.85
N GLY A 321 10.50 -6.49 19.45
CA GLY A 321 11.03 -7.53 20.33
C GLY A 321 12.44 -7.18 20.80
N GLU A 322 12.82 -7.70 21.97
CA GLU A 322 14.25 -7.81 22.33
C GLU A 322 14.94 -8.79 21.39
#